data_AF-A0A8J4WE01-F1
#
_entry.id   AF-A0A8J4WE01-F1
#
_cell.length_a   1.000
_cell.length_b   1.000
_cell.length_c   1.000
_cell.angle_alpha   90.00
_cell.angle_beta   90.00
_cell.angle_gamma   90.00
#
_symmetry.space_group_name_H-M   'P 1'
#
loop_
_entity.id
_entity.type
_entity.pdbx_description
1 polymer ?
#
loop_
_entity_poly.entity_id
_entity_poly.type
_entity_poly.pdbx_seq_one_letter_code
_entity_poly.pdbx_strand_id
1 'polypeptide(L)'
;FRIWIWIWINWGFIAVVATYGFLQGFGFGFGYSVIIAAAAMWFPSRRGLVVGLIVGGFGAGALIFTPIQTAFINPYNVKVNNVTKTFTDPEVLNRVPKALLVLASIVASIQLIAILMIRERPKSEQVRQVSLSM
;
A
#
# COMPACT_ATOMS: atom_id res chain seq x y z
N PHE A 1 18.26 0.16 -18.53
CA PHE A 1 17.03 -0.66 -18.59
C PHE A 1 17.24 -2.11 -19.04
N ARG A 2 18.08 -2.41 -20.04
CA ARG A 2 18.20 -3.77 -20.62
C ARG A 2 18.91 -4.82 -19.74
N ILE A 3 19.89 -4.41 -18.92
CA ILE A 3 20.64 -5.31 -18.02
C ILE A 3 19.81 -5.80 -16.83
N TRP A 4 18.95 -4.93 -16.30
CA TRP A 4 18.07 -5.29 -15.20
C TRP A 4 17.09 -6.38 -15.61
N ILE A 5 16.40 -6.22 -16.74
CA ILE A 5 15.50 -7.25 -17.27
C ILE A 5 16.17 -8.62 -17.42
N TRP A 6 17.45 -8.66 -17.81
CA TRP A 6 18.18 -9.91 -17.95
C TRP A 6 18.45 -10.61 -16.61
N ILE A 7 18.82 -9.85 -15.57
CA ILE A 7 19.02 -10.39 -14.22
C ILE A 7 17.72 -10.94 -13.64
N TRP A 8 16.60 -10.25 -13.85
CA TRP A 8 15.29 -10.65 -13.32
C TRP A 8 14.75 -11.92 -13.97
N ILE A 9 15.00 -12.11 -15.27
CA ILE A 9 14.62 -13.32 -15.99
C ILE A 9 15.49 -14.50 -15.53
N ASN A 10 16.78 -14.27 -15.27
CA ASN A 10 17.74 -15.36 -15.02
C ASN A 10 17.75 -15.83 -13.55
N TRP A 11 17.38 -14.98 -12.59
CA TRP A 11 17.35 -15.31 -11.15
C TRP A 11 15.97 -15.77 -10.65
N GLY A 12 14.97 -15.81 -11.54
CA GLY A 12 13.66 -16.39 -11.28
C GLY A 12 12.91 -15.79 -10.09
N PHE A 13 12.11 -16.61 -9.42
CA PHE A 13 11.23 -16.23 -8.31
C PHE A 13 11.96 -15.49 -7.17
N ILE A 14 13.22 -15.86 -6.87
CA ILE A 14 14.00 -15.28 -5.77
C ILE A 14 14.29 -13.81 -6.02
N ALA A 15 14.67 -13.43 -7.26
CA ALA A 15 14.91 -12.02 -7.58
C ALA A 15 13.63 -11.19 -7.46
N VAL A 16 12.48 -11.72 -7.87
CA VAL A 16 11.18 -11.04 -7.73
C VAL A 16 10.84 -10.83 -6.26
N VAL A 17 10.99 -11.87 -5.42
CA VAL A 17 10.71 -11.76 -3.98
C VAL A 17 11.68 -10.81 -3.30
N ALA A 18 12.98 -10.88 -3.60
CA ALA A 18 13.99 -10.04 -2.97
C ALA A 18 13.80 -8.56 -3.31
N THR A 19 13.55 -8.24 -4.57
CA THR A 19 13.36 -6.86 -5.04
C THR A 19 12.03 -6.28 -4.57
N TYR A 20 10.94 -7.05 -4.69
CA TYR A 20 9.64 -6.64 -4.20
C TYR A 20 9.67 -6.47 -2.68
N GLY A 21 10.21 -7.43 -1.95
CA GLY A 21 10.36 -7.38 -0.50
C GLY A 21 11.24 -6.23 -0.03
N PHE A 22 12.37 -5.97 -0.70
CA PHE A 22 13.26 -4.87 -0.35
C PHE A 22 12.61 -3.50 -0.62
N LEU A 23 12.05 -3.30 -1.81
CA LEU A 23 11.38 -2.04 -2.17
C LEU A 23 10.16 -1.77 -1.29
N GLN A 24 9.35 -2.79 -1.06
CA GLN A 24 8.15 -2.70 -0.23
C GLN A 24 8.54 -2.48 1.25
N GLY A 25 9.54 -3.21 1.75
CA GLY A 25 10.04 -3.06 3.11
C GLY A 25 10.62 -1.68 3.38
N PHE A 26 11.38 -1.12 2.44
CA PHE A 26 11.90 0.24 2.55
C PHE A 26 10.76 1.28 2.53
N GLY A 27 9.81 1.14 1.59
CA GLY A 27 8.66 2.05 1.49
C GLY A 27 7.82 2.09 2.76
N PHE A 28 7.40 0.93 3.27
CA PHE A 28 6.62 0.87 4.50
C PHE A 28 7.44 1.25 5.74
N GLY A 29 8.70 0.84 5.84
CA GLY A 29 9.55 1.12 7.00
C GLY A 29 9.69 2.61 7.31
N PHE A 30 9.97 3.42 6.29
CA PHE A 30 10.10 4.87 6.46
C PHE A 30 8.75 5.59 6.51
N GLY A 31 7.86 5.33 5.56
CA GLY A 31 6.61 6.09 5.45
C GLY A 31 5.61 5.79 6.56
N TYR A 32 5.42 4.51 6.89
CA TYR A 32 4.38 4.08 7.82
C TYR A 32 4.71 4.47 9.26
N SER A 33 5.98 4.32 9.66
CA SER A 33 6.47 4.69 10.99
C SER A 33 6.29 6.18 11.27
N VAL A 34 6.56 7.04 10.28
CA VAL A 34 6.38 8.49 10.39
C VAL A 34 4.90 8.86 10.58
N ILE A 35 3.99 8.24 9.83
CA ILE A 35 2.54 8.51 9.94
C ILE A 35 2.02 8.12 11.33
N ILE A 36 2.40 6.95 11.84
CA ILE A 36 2.00 6.50 13.17
C ILE A 36 2.53 7.45 14.25
N ALA A 37 3.81 7.80 14.19
CA ALA A 37 4.42 8.72 15.15
C ALA A 37 3.74 10.10 15.11
N ALA A 38 3.52 10.64 13.91
CA ALA A 38 2.83 11.92 13.74
C ALA A 38 1.41 11.89 14.31
N ALA A 39 0.62 10.87 13.99
CA ALA A 39 -0.74 10.73 14.50
C ALA A 39 -0.79 10.62 16.04
N ALA A 40 0.14 9.88 16.64
CA ALA A 40 0.25 9.76 18.09
C ALA A 40 0.66 11.08 18.78
N MET A 41 1.43 11.93 18.10
CA MET A 41 1.79 13.27 18.58
C MET A 41 0.63 14.27 18.47
N TRP A 42 -0.20 14.15 17.44
CA TRP A 42 -1.39 14.98 17.26
C TRP A 42 -2.52 14.61 18.24
N PHE A 43 -2.66 13.32 18.60
CA PHE A 43 -3.71 12.83 19.48
C PHE A 43 -3.18 12.11 20.73
N PRO A 44 -2.55 12.84 21.66
CA PRO A 44 -1.82 12.30 22.81
C PRO A 44 -2.70 11.55 23.82
N SER A 45 -3.93 12.02 24.06
CA SER A 45 -4.87 11.38 24.98
C SER A 45 -5.51 10.11 24.40
N ARG A 46 -5.48 9.94 23.07
CA ARG A 46 -6.16 8.84 22.35
C ARG A 46 -5.23 8.11 21.38
N ARG A 47 -3.94 8.02 21.71
CA ARG A 47 -2.89 7.42 20.86
C ARG A 47 -3.27 6.02 20.38
N GLY A 48 -3.68 5.14 21.30
CA GLY A 48 -4.02 3.76 20.99
C GLY A 48 -5.21 3.65 20.03
N LEU A 49 -6.25 4.46 20.22
CA LEU A 49 -7.43 4.47 19.34
C LEU A 49 -7.06 4.94 17.93
N VAL A 50 -6.31 6.03 17.81
CA VAL A 50 -5.93 6.60 16.51
C VAL A 50 -5.01 5.66 15.73
N VAL A 51 -3.98 5.11 16.39
CA VAL A 51 -3.09 4.13 15.75
C VAL A 51 -3.85 2.84 15.39
N GLY A 52 -4.75 2.38 16.26
CA GLY A 52 -5.60 1.22 15.99
C GLY A 52 -6.50 1.41 14.78
N LEU A 53 -7.07 2.61 14.59
CA LEU A 53 -7.86 2.93 13.40
C LEU A 53 -7.01 2.97 12.13
N ILE A 54 -5.78 3.50 12.19
CA ILE A 54 -4.86 3.53 11.04
C ILE A 54 -4.52 2.10 10.59
N VAL A 55 -4.09 1.24 11.53
CA VAL A 55 -3.72 -0.16 11.25
C VAL A 55 -4.95 -0.98 10.84
N GLY A 56 -6.09 -0.76 11.50
CA GLY A 56 -7.35 -1.43 11.19
C GLY A 56 -7.86 -1.07 9.79
N GLY A 57 -7.77 0.21 9.40
CA GLY A 57 -8.09 0.68 8.06
C GLY A 57 -7.20 0.06 6.98
N PHE A 58 -5.91 -0.13 7.26
CA PHE A 58 -4.99 -0.83 6.35
C PHE A 58 -5.44 -2.27 6.09
N GLY A 59 -5.80 -3.02 7.14
CA GLY A 59 -6.31 -4.39 7.00
C GLY A 59 -7.68 -4.46 6.30
N ALA A 60 -8.61 -3.57 6.66
CA ALA A 60 -9.93 -3.49 6.03
C ALA A 60 -9.86 -3.11 4.55
N GLY A 61 -8.85 -2.33 4.14
CA GLY A 61 -8.60 -2.00 2.74
C GLY A 61 -8.49 -3.24 1.86
N ALA A 62 -7.80 -4.29 2.31
CA ALA A 62 -7.68 -5.52 1.55
C ALA A 62 -9.05 -6.16 1.26
N LEU A 63 -9.97 -6.13 2.22
CA LEU A 63 -11.32 -6.69 2.06
C LEU A 63 -12.16 -5.92 1.02
N ILE A 64 -11.94 -4.60 0.90
CA ILE A 64 -12.66 -3.76 -0.05
C ILE A 64 -12.03 -3.85 -1.44
N PHE A 65 -10.70 -3.78 -1.53
CA PHE A 65 -10.01 -3.71 -2.82
C PHE A 65 -9.93 -5.06 -3.54
N THR A 66 -9.91 -6.19 -2.82
CA THR A 66 -9.88 -7.54 -3.42
C THR A 66 -11.06 -7.81 -4.37
N PRO A 67 -12.34 -7.61 -3.98
CA PRO A 67 -13.46 -7.83 -4.89
C PRO A 67 -13.47 -6.82 -6.05
N ILE A 68 -13.05 -5.57 -5.83
CA ILE A 68 -12.96 -4.55 -6.88
C ILE A 68 -11.92 -4.96 -7.95
N GLN A 69 -10.73 -5.39 -7.52
CA GLN A 69 -9.69 -5.87 -8.43
C GLN A 69 -10.15 -7.11 -9.19
N THR A 70 -10.86 -8.02 -8.50
CA THR A 70 -11.39 -9.23 -9.12
C THR A 70 -12.46 -8.90 -10.17
N ALA A 71 -13.36 -7.96 -9.89
CA ALA A 71 -14.37 -7.51 -10.85
C ALA A 71 -13.75 -6.80 -12.06
N PHE A 72 -12.64 -6.07 -11.88
CA PHE A 72 -11.93 -5.41 -12.96
C PHE A 72 -11.15 -6.40 -13.85
N ILE A 73 -10.48 -7.39 -13.24
CA ILE A 73 -9.66 -8.37 -13.96
C ILE A 73 -10.52 -9.47 -14.60
N ASN A 74 -11.54 -9.94 -13.88
CA ASN A 74 -12.41 -11.06 -14.25
C ASN A 74 -13.91 -10.71 -14.11
N PRO A 75 -14.44 -9.76 -14.89
CA PRO A 75 -15.84 -9.33 -14.84
C PRO A 75 -16.83 -10.45 -15.14
N TYR A 76 -16.45 -11.41 -15.98
CA TYR A 76 -17.30 -12.54 -16.37
C TYR A 76 -17.14 -13.76 -15.45
N ASN A 77 -16.38 -13.62 -14.36
CA ASN A 77 -16.11 -14.67 -13.39
C ASN A 77 -15.67 -16.01 -14.04
N VAL A 78 -14.78 -15.91 -15.02
CA VAL A 78 -14.17 -17.06 -15.70
C VAL A 78 -13.53 -17.96 -14.65
N LYS A 79 -13.84 -19.25 -14.71
CA LYS A 79 -13.38 -20.23 -13.72
C LYS A 79 -11.91 -20.59 -13.95
N VAL A 80 -11.18 -20.76 -12.87
CA VAL A 80 -9.81 -21.28 -12.87
C VAL A 80 -9.79 -22.71 -13.41
N ASN A 81 -8.75 -23.06 -14.17
CA ASN A 81 -8.53 -24.43 -14.61
C ASN A 81 -8.28 -25.34 -13.40
N ASN A 82 -9.06 -26.43 -13.29
CA ASN A 82 -9.01 -27.33 -12.14
C ASN A 82 -7.70 -28.12 -12.01
N VAL A 83 -6.97 -28.28 -13.12
CA VAL A 83 -5.70 -29.03 -13.18
C VAL A 83 -4.52 -28.10 -12.91
N THR A 84 -4.41 -27.00 -13.66
CA THR A 84 -3.25 -26.09 -13.54
C THR A 84 -3.40 -25.05 -12.45
N LYS A 85 -4.60 -24.88 -11.86
CA LYS A 85 -4.93 -23.84 -10.88
C LYS A 85 -4.63 -22.41 -11.37
N THR A 86 -4.61 -22.20 -12.68
CA THR A 86 -4.32 -20.92 -13.33
C THR A 86 -5.48 -20.47 -14.23
N PHE A 87 -5.52 -19.17 -14.52
CA PHE A 87 -6.36 -18.62 -15.58
C PHE A 87 -5.65 -18.80 -16.91
N THR A 88 -6.29 -19.47 -17.87
CA THR A 88 -5.77 -19.65 -19.24
C THR A 88 -6.45 -18.72 -20.24
N ASP A 89 -7.46 -17.97 -19.80
CA ASP A 89 -8.21 -17.04 -20.64
C ASP A 89 -7.34 -15.83 -21.01
N PRO A 90 -7.11 -15.56 -22.31
CA PRO A 90 -6.23 -14.49 -22.75
C PRO A 90 -6.77 -13.10 -22.40
N GLU A 91 -8.08 -12.93 -22.26
CA GLU A 91 -8.69 -11.65 -21.92
C GLU A 91 -8.48 -11.30 -20.44
N VAL A 92 -8.61 -12.29 -19.56
CA VAL A 92 -8.29 -12.16 -18.13
C VAL A 92 -6.80 -11.84 -17.94
N LEU A 93 -5.93 -12.56 -18.63
CA LEU A 93 -4.47 -12.37 -18.55
C LEU A 93 -4.04 -10.97 -19.04
N ASN A 94 -4.62 -10.47 -20.12
CA ASN A 94 -4.30 -9.15 -20.67
C ASN A 94 -4.77 -7.98 -19.78
N ARG A 95 -5.73 -8.22 -18.87
CA ARG A 95 -6.20 -7.20 -17.92
C ARG A 95 -5.27 -7.07 -16.70
N VAL A 96 -4.48 -8.10 -16.37
CA VAL A 96 -3.60 -8.08 -15.19
C VAL A 96 -2.58 -6.94 -15.20
N PRO A 97 -1.78 -6.72 -16.27
CA PRO A 97 -0.83 -5.61 -16.29
C PRO A 97 -1.53 -4.24 -16.21
N LYS A 98 -2.70 -4.10 -16.85
CA LYS A 98 -3.49 -2.87 -16.81
C LYS A 98 -4.02 -2.59 -15.40
N ALA A 99 -4.48 -3.63 -14.68
CA ALA A 99 -4.95 -3.50 -13.30
C ALA A 99 -3.85 -3.00 -12.36
N LEU A 100 -2.62 -3.52 -12.50
CA LEU A 100 -1.46 -3.06 -11.74
C LEU A 100 -1.14 -1.59 -12.01
N LEU A 101 -1.19 -1.17 -13.28
CA LEU A 101 -0.95 0.22 -13.66
C LEU A 101 -2.03 1.17 -13.13
N VAL A 102 -3.31 0.78 -13.22
CA VAL A 102 -4.41 1.56 -12.65
C VAL A 102 -4.25 1.68 -11.14
N LEU A 103 -3.97 0.59 -10.44
CA LEU A 103 -3.72 0.62 -8.99
C LEU A 103 -2.54 1.53 -8.65
N ALA A 104 -1.42 1.42 -9.39
CA ALA A 104 -0.26 2.27 -9.20
C ALA A 104 -0.61 3.76 -9.40
N SER A 105 -1.43 4.09 -10.41
CA SER A 105 -1.86 5.47 -10.66
C SER A 105 -2.75 6.04 -9.55
N ILE A 106 -3.68 5.22 -9.02
CA ILE A 106 -4.57 5.60 -7.92
C ILE A 106 -3.73 5.83 -6.65
N VAL A 107 -2.86 4.89 -6.31
CA VAL A 107 -2.00 4.98 -5.12
C VAL A 107 -1.04 6.16 -5.25
N ALA A 108 -0.44 6.40 -6.41
CA ALA A 108 0.44 7.54 -6.63
C ALA A 108 -0.29 8.88 -6.49
N SER A 109 -1.52 8.97 -6.99
CA SER A 109 -2.35 10.18 -6.87
C SER A 109 -2.71 10.45 -5.41
N ILE A 110 -3.15 9.41 -4.67
CA ILE A 110 -3.43 9.52 -3.24
C ILE A 110 -2.16 9.92 -2.47
N GLN A 111 -1.03 9.31 -2.78
CA GLN A 111 0.25 9.62 -2.14
C GLN A 111 0.67 11.08 -2.40
N LEU A 112 0.47 11.58 -3.62
CA LEU A 112 0.81 12.96 -3.99
C LEU A 112 -0.09 13.96 -3.25
N ILE A 113 -1.39 13.69 -3.18
CA ILE A 113 -2.33 14.49 -2.38
C ILE A 113 -1.93 14.46 -0.90
N ALA A 114 -1.58 13.28 -0.37
CA ALA A 114 -1.14 13.14 1.02
C ALA A 114 0.09 13.98 1.32
N ILE A 115 1.08 14.01 0.43
CA ILE A 115 2.27 14.86 0.55
C ILE A 115 1.90 16.34 0.58
N LEU A 116 0.98 16.78 -0.29
CA LEU A 116 0.49 18.16 -0.31
C LEU A 116 -0.25 18.55 0.98
N MET A 117 -0.85 17.59 1.68
CA MET A 117 -1.60 17.81 2.91
C MET A 117 -0.76 17.70 4.19
N ILE A 118 0.53 17.37 4.11
CA ILE A 118 1.38 17.28 5.29
C ILE A 118 1.45 18.66 5.96
N ARG A 119 0.92 18.73 7.19
CA ARG A 119 0.98 19.91 8.04
C ARG A 119 1.61 19.54 9.38
N GLU A 120 2.66 20.25 9.75
CA GLU A 120 3.26 20.11 11.07
C GLU A 120 2.31 20.63 12.15
N ARG A 121 2.40 20.05 13.35
CA ARG A 121 1.62 20.50 14.50
C ARG A 121 2.10 21.89 14.94
N PRO A 122 1.21 22.87 15.19
CA PRO A 122 1.62 24.21 15.59
C PRO A 122 2.34 24.22 16.94
N LYS A 123 3.48 24.93 17.02
CA LYS A 123 4.35 25.02 18.21
C LYS A 123 3.61 25.51 19.46
N SER A 124 2.62 26.40 19.32
CA SER A 124 1.85 26.96 20.45
C SER A 124 1.04 25.89 21.19
N GLU A 125 0.43 24.96 20.47
CA GLU A 125 -0.30 23.83 21.06
C GLU A 125 0.64 22.82 21.70
N GLN A 126 1.83 22.65 21.13
CA GLN A 126 2.84 21.75 21.67
C GLN A 126 3.36 22.25 23.02
N VAL A 127 3.68 23.55 23.12
CA VAL A 127 4.09 24.18 24.38
C VAL A 127 2.98 24.10 25.43
N ARG A 128 1.73 24.43 25.05
CA ARG A 128 0.56 24.34 25.94
C ARG A 128 0.36 22.94 26.49
N GLN A 129 0.59 21.92 25.67
CA GLN A 129 0.40 20.54 26.10
C GLN A 129 1.49 20.07 27.06
N VAL A 130 2.75 20.46 26.84
CA VAL A 130 3.85 20.18 27.78
C VAL A 130 3.59 20.83 29.13
N SER A 131 3.10 22.08 29.15
CA SER A 131 2.75 22.78 30.39
C SER A 131 1.55 22.17 31.14
N LEU A 132 0.66 21.44 30.47
CA LEU A 132 -0.47 20.75 31.11
C LEU A 132 -0.09 19.38 31.69
N SER A 133 1.09 18.86 31.35
CA SER A 133 1.59 17.56 31.80
C SER A 133 2.69 17.64 32.87
N MET A 134 3.12 18.85 33.22
CA MET A 134 4.02 19.16 34.35
C MET A 134 3.18 19.54 35.57
#